data_AF-A0A963W1G9-F1
#
_entry.id   AF-A0A963W1G9-F1
#
_cell.length_a   1.000
_cell.length_b   1.000
_cell.length_c   1.000
_cell.angle_alpha   90.00
_cell.angle_beta   90.00
_cell.angle_gamma   90.00
#
_symmetry.space_group_name_H-M   'P 1'
#
loop_
_entity.id
_entity.type
_entity.pdbx_description
1 polymer ?
#
loop_
_entity_poly.entity_id
_entity_poly.type
_entity_poly.pdbx_seq_one_letter_code
_entity_poly.pdbx_strand_id
1 'polypeptide(L)'
;MLRHYKGSVLFTLACLAIATWYGWHQTGSIAGTASLVWIVLVLAVLEISLSFDNAVVNAVVLEDMDEVWQQRFLTWGMVIAVFGMRIVFPLAIVAIAAGIGPIEAL
;
A
#
# COMPACT_ATOMS: atom_id res chain seq x y z
N MET A 1 24.48 -11.68 0.49
CA MET A 1 23.36 -10.72 0.50
C MET A 1 22.53 -10.70 -0.78
N LEU A 2 23.10 -10.51 -1.99
CA LEU A 2 22.32 -10.38 -3.24
C LEU A 2 21.39 -11.56 -3.57
N ARG A 3 21.63 -12.77 -3.05
CA ARG A 3 20.79 -13.95 -3.34
C ARG A 3 19.39 -13.89 -2.70
N HIS A 4 19.22 -13.19 -1.57
CA HIS A 4 17.92 -13.02 -0.90
C HIS A 4 17.13 -11.81 -1.44
N TYR A 5 17.82 -10.72 -1.80
CA TYR A 5 17.17 -9.49 -2.26
C TYR A 5 16.92 -9.42 -3.78
N LYS A 6 17.38 -10.41 -4.55
CA LYS A 6 17.20 -10.48 -6.01
C LYS A 6 15.74 -10.30 -6.44
N GLY A 7 14.80 -10.92 -5.71
CA GLY A 7 13.37 -10.81 -6.01
C GLY A 7 12.85 -9.39 -5.82
N SER A 8 13.08 -8.79 -4.65
CA SER A 8 12.64 -7.42 -4.33
C SER A 8 13.27 -6.39 -5.25
N VAL A 9 14.57 -6.50 -5.54
CA VAL A 9 15.26 -5.58 -6.45
C VAL A 9 14.72 -5.70 -7.88
N LEU A 10 14.51 -6.92 -8.37
CA LEU A 10 13.92 -7.14 -9.69
C LEU A 10 12.50 -6.55 -9.78
N PHE A 11 11.70 -6.75 -8.72
CA PHE A 11 10.35 -6.20 -8.65
C PHE A 11 10.36 -4.67 -8.65
N THR A 12 11.19 -4.02 -7.83
CA THR A 12 11.30 -2.56 -7.80
C THR A 12 11.75 -2.01 -9.15
N LEU A 13 12.72 -2.65 -9.81
CA LEU A 13 13.17 -2.25 -11.15
C LEU A 13 12.06 -2.42 -12.19
N ALA A 14 11.28 -3.49 -12.12
CA ALA A 14 10.12 -3.70 -13.00
C ALA A 14 9.06 -2.60 -12.79
N CYS A 15 8.74 -2.27 -11.54
CA CYS A 15 7.80 -1.18 -11.22
C CYS A 15 8.29 0.18 -11.73
N LEU A 16 9.58 0.51 -11.56
CA LEU A 16 10.16 1.74 -12.06
C LEU A 16 10.19 1.78 -13.60
N ALA A 17 10.45 0.65 -14.27
CA ALA A 17 10.37 0.55 -15.71
C ALA A 17 8.94 0.78 -16.22
N ILE A 18 7.94 0.18 -15.58
CA ILE A 18 6.52 0.40 -15.88
C ILE A 18 6.13 1.86 -15.66
N ALA A 19 6.55 2.48 -14.54
CA ALA A 19 6.29 3.88 -14.26
C ALA A 19 6.92 4.82 -15.31
N THR A 20 8.15 4.52 -15.75
CA THR A 20 8.83 5.28 -16.80
C THR A 20 8.13 5.12 -18.14
N TRP A 21 7.74 3.89 -18.50
CA TRP A 21 6.98 3.62 -19.73
C TRP A 21 5.63 4.32 -19.73
N TYR A 22 4.91 4.29 -18.61
CA TYR A 22 3.65 4.99 -18.44
C TYR A 22 3.82 6.52 -18.51
N GLY A 23 4.83 7.08 -17.85
CA GLY A 23 5.13 8.51 -17.90
C GLY A 23 5.48 9.00 -19.31
N TRP A 24 6.21 8.18 -20.07
CA TRP A 24 6.50 8.45 -21.48
C TRP A 24 5.23 8.43 -22.33
N HIS A 25 4.36 7.44 -22.14
CA HIS A 25 3.11 7.30 -22.88
C HIS A 25 2.11 8.43 -22.59
N GLN A 26 2.04 8.93 -21.35
CA GLN A 26 1.16 10.05 -20.99
C GLN A 26 1.70 11.42 -21.41
N THR A 27 3.01 11.66 -21.26
CA THR A 27 3.53 13.03 -21.34
C THR A 27 4.29 13.32 -22.63
N GLY A 28 4.81 12.29 -23.32
CA GLY A 28 5.58 12.44 -24.56
C GLY A 28 6.88 13.26 -24.44
N SER A 29 7.27 13.67 -23.23
CA SER A 29 8.45 14.49 -22.95
C SER A 29 9.34 13.89 -21.86
N ILE A 30 10.64 14.11 -21.99
CA ILE A 30 11.66 13.65 -21.03
C ILE A 30 11.43 14.32 -19.66
N ALA A 31 11.13 15.62 -19.65
CA ALA A 31 10.91 16.37 -18.40
C ALA A 31 9.68 15.88 -17.63
N GLY A 32 8.58 15.59 -18.32
CA GLY A 32 7.35 15.07 -17.69
C GLY A 32 7.47 13.63 -17.21
N THR A 33 8.22 12.80 -17.95
CA THR A 33 8.52 11.43 -17.50
C THR A 33 9.40 11.43 -16.25
N ALA A 34 10.41 12.31 -16.20
CA ALA A 34 11.31 12.43 -15.05
C ALA A 34 10.58 12.91 -13.79
N SER A 35 9.65 13.86 -13.90
CA SER A 35 8.85 14.31 -12.75
C SER A 35 7.92 13.21 -12.22
N LEU A 36 7.31 12.41 -13.10
CA LEU A 36 6.48 11.29 -12.68
C LEU A 36 7.30 10.21 -11.96
N VAL A 37 8.44 9.82 -12.53
CA VAL A 37 9.35 8.85 -11.90
C VAL A 37 9.84 9.37 -10.55
N TRP A 38 10.12 10.67 -10.43
CA TRP A 38 10.48 11.30 -9.16
C TRP A 38 9.37 11.17 -8.11
N ILE A 39 8.12 11.47 -8.48
CA ILE A 39 6.96 11.31 -7.58
C ILE A 39 6.83 9.86 -7.15
N VAL A 40 6.92 8.90 -8.08
CA VAL A 40 6.86 7.47 -7.78
C VAL A 40 7.94 7.06 -6.79
N LEU A 41 9.17 7.57 -6.95
CA LEU A 41 10.27 7.25 -6.05
C LEU A 41 10.03 7.81 -4.64
N VAL A 42 9.59 9.08 -4.55
CA VAL A 42 9.27 9.70 -3.25
C VAL A 42 8.13 8.96 -2.56
N LEU A 43 7.04 8.66 -3.28
CA LEU A 43 5.91 7.88 -2.73
C LEU A 43 6.35 6.48 -2.30
N ALA A 44 7.21 5.81 -3.07
CA ALA A 44 7.73 4.51 -2.69
C ALA A 44 8.51 4.57 -1.37
N VAL A 45 9.38 5.58 -1.19
CA VAL A 45 10.12 5.77 0.07
C VAL A 45 9.19 6.07 1.23
N LEU A 46 8.19 6.93 1.02
CA LEU A 46 7.19 7.28 2.04
C LEU A 46 6.38 6.04 2.44
N GLU A 47 5.86 5.30 1.47
CA GLU A 47 5.04 4.10 1.72
C GLU A 47 5.83 3.01 2.44
N ILE A 48 7.10 2.80 2.06
CA ILE A 48 7.99 1.85 2.75
C ILE A 48 8.18 2.28 4.20
N SER A 49 8.50 3.54 4.45
CA SER A 49 8.72 4.06 5.81
C SER A 49 7.48 3.91 6.69
N LEU A 50 6.31 4.33 6.18
CA LEU A 50 5.04 4.24 6.90
C LEU A 50 4.60 2.79 7.12
N SER A 51 4.82 1.92 6.15
CA SER A 51 4.52 0.48 6.29
C SER A 51 5.40 -0.17 7.35
N PHE A 52 6.68 0.19 7.41
CA PHE A 52 7.59 -0.31 8.43
C PHE A 52 7.22 0.18 9.82
N ASP A 53 6.93 1.47 10.00
CA ASP A 53 6.51 2.01 11.29
C ASP A 53 5.26 1.28 11.82
N ASN A 54 4.26 1.08 10.96
CA ASN A 54 3.06 0.36 11.32
C ASN A 54 3.33 -1.12 11.63
N ALA A 55 4.22 -1.78 10.90
CA ALA A 55 4.59 -3.17 11.15
C ALA A 55 5.34 -3.34 12.47
N VAL A 56 6.27 -2.42 12.78
CA VAL A 56 7.06 -2.44 14.02
C VAL A 56 6.17 -2.19 15.22
N VAL A 57 5.34 -1.14 15.20
CA VAL A 57 4.42 -0.84 16.31
C VAL A 57 3.48 -2.01 16.56
N ASN A 58 2.92 -2.62 15.52
CA ASN A 58 2.04 -3.78 15.65
C ASN A 58 2.77 -5.02 16.18
N ALA A 59 4.01 -5.25 15.76
CA ALA A 59 4.83 -6.37 16.24
C ALA A 59 5.17 -6.21 17.74
N VAL A 60 5.55 -5.01 18.18
CA VAL A 60 5.84 -4.71 19.59
C VAL A 60 4.60 -4.94 20.45
N VAL A 61 3.44 -4.44 20.03
CA VAL A 61 2.18 -4.67 20.76
C VAL A 61 1.84 -6.16 20.82
N LEU A 62 2.10 -6.92 19.76
CA LEU A 62 1.83 -8.37 19.71
C LEU A 62 2.80 -9.22 20.54
N GLU A 63 3.99 -8.72 20.85
CA GLU A 63 4.98 -9.42 21.66
C GLU A 63 4.57 -9.50 23.14
N ASP A 64 3.86 -8.47 23.63
CA ASP A 64 3.37 -8.39 25.01
C ASP A 64 2.04 -9.15 25.24
N MET A 65 1.47 -9.77 24.19
CA MET A 65 0.17 -10.47 24.26
C MET A 65 0.32 -11.97 24.52
N ASP A 66 -0.64 -12.56 25.25
CA ASP A 66 -0.75 -14.02 25.36
C ASP A 66 -0.91 -14.67 23.97
N GLU A 67 -0.34 -15.86 23.77
CA GLU A 67 -0.36 -16.59 22.48
C GLU A 67 -1.76 -16.70 21.86
N VAL A 68 -2.79 -16.92 22.69
CA VAL A 68 -4.18 -17.04 22.22
C VAL A 68 -4.67 -15.73 21.60
N TRP A 69 -4.31 -14.59 22.18
CA TRP A 69 -4.73 -13.28 21.68
C TRP A 69 -3.89 -12.83 20.50
N GLN A 70 -2.60 -13.18 20.46
CA GLN A 70 -1.74 -12.96 19.31
C GLN A 70 -2.30 -13.68 18.06
N GLN A 71 -2.68 -14.96 18.19
CA GLN A 71 -3.28 -15.72 17.09
C GLN A 71 -4.62 -15.15 16.64
N ARG A 72 -5.49 -14.76 17.59
CA ARG A 72 -6.79 -14.14 17.28
C ARG A 72 -6.63 -12.79 16.57
N PHE A 73 -5.65 -11.99 16.97
CA PHE A 73 -5.37 -10.73 16.32
C PHE A 73 -4.86 -10.96 14.88
N LEU A 74 -3.95 -11.91 14.68
CA LEU A 74 -3.44 -12.22 13.33
C LEU A 74 -4.50 -12.81 12.41
N THR A 75 -5.46 -13.60 12.92
CA THR A 75 -6.54 -14.19 12.10
C THR A 75 -7.70 -13.23 11.87
N TRP A 76 -8.26 -12.65 12.93
CA TRP A 76 -9.48 -11.82 12.82
C TRP A 76 -9.15 -10.33 12.82
N GLY A 77 -8.24 -9.89 13.70
CA GLY A 77 -7.86 -8.49 13.83
C GLY A 77 -7.26 -7.93 12.54
N MET A 78 -6.33 -8.64 11.92
CA MET A 78 -5.70 -8.22 10.67
C MET A 78 -6.70 -8.18 9.50
N VAL A 79 -7.59 -9.16 9.40
CA VAL A 79 -8.64 -9.18 8.36
C VAL A 79 -9.58 -7.98 8.52
N ILE A 80 -10.05 -7.70 9.74
CA ILE A 80 -10.92 -6.55 10.00
C ILE A 80 -10.17 -5.24 9.75
N ALA A 81 -8.92 -5.12 10.19
CA ALA A 81 -8.12 -3.91 9.99
C ALA A 81 -7.86 -3.63 8.50
N VAL A 82 -7.51 -4.65 7.72
CA VAL A 82 -7.20 -4.49 6.30
C VAL A 82 -8.48 -4.30 5.47
N PHE A 83 -9.44 -5.20 5.57
CA PHE A 83 -10.65 -5.13 4.72
C PHE A 83 -11.66 -4.10 5.23
N GLY A 84 -11.82 -3.99 6.54
CA GLY A 84 -12.72 -3.02 7.15
C GLY A 84 -12.29 -1.59 6.84
N MET A 85 -11.03 -1.24 7.14
CA MET A 85 -10.56 0.14 6.92
C MET A 85 -10.26 0.47 5.46
N ARG A 86 -9.88 -0.51 4.62
CA ARG A 86 -9.54 -0.22 3.21
C ARG A 86 -10.70 -0.34 2.24
N ILE A 87 -11.66 -1.21 2.48
CA ILE A 87 -12.75 -1.45 1.53
C ILE A 87 -14.06 -0.95 2.10
N VAL A 88 -14.45 -1.46 3.27
CA VAL A 88 -15.77 -1.16 3.84
C VAL A 88 -15.88 0.32 4.23
N PHE A 89 -14.85 0.86 4.88
CA PHE A 89 -14.86 2.21 5.40
C PHE A 89 -14.87 3.29 4.29
N PRO A 90 -14.02 3.25 3.25
CA PRO A 90 -14.08 4.24 2.18
C PRO A 90 -15.37 4.14 1.37
N LEU A 91 -15.86 2.93 1.11
CA LEU A 91 -17.13 2.71 0.42
C LEU A 91 -18.31 3.27 1.24
N ALA A 92 -18.31 3.06 2.55
CA ALA A 92 -19.33 3.62 3.44
C ALA A 92 -19.31 5.15 3.43
N ILE A 93 -18.13 5.78 3.48
CA ILE A 93 -18.00 7.24 3.40
C ILE A 93 -18.56 7.76 2.07
N VAL A 94 -18.16 7.15 0.94
CA VAL A 94 -18.64 7.57 -0.39
C VAL A 94 -20.15 7.37 -0.50
N ALA A 95 -20.69 6.24 -0.06
CA ALA A 95 -22.14 5.96 -0.11
C ALA A 95 -22.95 6.97 0.72
N ILE A 96 -22.47 7.34 1.91
CA ILE A 96 -23.14 8.31 2.78
C ILE A 96 -23.01 9.74 2.21
N ALA A 97 -21.81 10.12 1.76
CA ALA A 97 -21.55 11.47 1.27
C ALA A 97 -22.22 11.76 -0.10
N ALA A 98 -22.31 10.76 -0.96
CA ALA A 98 -22.94 10.90 -2.27
C ALA A 98 -24.47 10.78 -2.21
N GLY A 99 -25.04 10.17 -1.16
CA GLY A 99 -26.49 10.01 -1.01
C GLY A 99 -27.14 9.08 -2.05
N ILE A 100 -26.31 8.33 -2.79
CA ILE A 100 -26.70 7.34 -3.80
C ILE A 100 -26.35 5.94 -3.26
N GLY A 101 -27.20 4.96 -3.56
CA GLY A 101 -27.11 3.63 -2.96
C GLY A 101 -25.80 2.91 -3.33
N PRO A 102 -25.31 1.97 -2.50
CA PRO A 102 -23.99 1.34 -2.65
C PRO A 102 -23.74 0.60 -3.98
N ILE A 103 -24.76 0.45 -4.82
CA ILE A 103 -24.69 -0.17 -6.15
C ILE A 103 -24.34 0.86 -7.26
N GLU A 104 -24.56 2.16 -7.04
CA GLU A 104 -24.24 3.21 -8.02
C GLU A 104 -22.83 3.80 -7.87
N ALA A 105 -22.16 3.51 -6.75
CA ALA A 105 -20.82 4.03 -6.43
C ALA A 105 -19.67 3.06 -6.78
N LEU A 106 -19.98 1.90 -7.36
CA LEU A 106 -19.04 0.85 -7.78
C LEU A 106 -18.89 0.90 -9.31
#